data_AF-A0A4R6V3T4-F1
#
_entry.id   AF-A0A4R6V3T4-F1
#
_cell.length_a   1.000
_cell.length_b   1.000
_cell.length_c   1.000
_cell.angle_alpha   90.00
_cell.angle_beta   90.00
_cell.angle_gamma   90.00
#
_symmetry.space_group_name_H-M   'P 1'
#
loop_
_entity.id
_entity.type
_entity.pdbx_description
1 polymer ?
#
loop_
_entity_poly.entity_id
_entity_poly.type
_entity_poly.pdbx_seq_one_letter_code
_entity_poly.pdbx_strand_id
1 'polypeptide(L)' 'MTDTRTGRVRRARATVAAALAQAWHIARGVAGEHAYEIYLEHHARTHPGVPPMGEREFWRRHVDRGDTEPGSRCC' A
#
# COMPACT_ATOMS: atom_id res chain seq x y z
N MET A 1 -40.55 11.24 -15.61
CA MET A 1 -39.37 12.08 -15.90
C MET A 1 -38.44 12.02 -14.69
N THR A 2 -37.68 10.93 -14.57
CA THR A 2 -36.82 10.64 -13.41
C THR A 2 -35.39 10.41 -13.88
N ASP A 3 -34.64 11.52 -13.80
CA ASP A 3 -33.26 11.62 -13.32
C ASP A 3 -32.19 10.68 -13.90
N THR A 4 -31.70 11.02 -15.10
CA THR A 4 -30.40 10.56 -15.64
C THR A 4 -29.19 11.04 -14.81
N ARG A 5 -29.39 11.91 -13.81
CA ARG A 5 -28.33 12.47 -12.95
C ARG A 5 -27.77 11.41 -12.01
N THR A 6 -28.61 10.58 -11.40
CA THR A 6 -28.21 9.52 -10.45
C THR A 6 -27.30 8.46 -11.06
N GLY A 7 -27.52 8.09 -12.34
CA GLY A 7 -26.67 7.13 -13.05
C GLY A 7 -25.24 7.61 -13.29
N ARG A 8 -25.06 8.92 -13.52
CA ARG A 8 -23.74 9.53 -13.77
C ARG A 8 -22.89 9.56 -12.50
N VAL A 9 -23.48 9.88 -11.34
CA VAL A 9 -22.74 9.94 -10.06
C VAL A 9 -22.26 8.55 -9.62
N ARG A 10 -23.06 7.50 -9.82
CA ARG A 10 -22.66 6.12 -9.48
C ARG A 10 -21.51 5.62 -10.36
N ARG A 11 -21.54 5.89 -11.66
CA ARG A 11 -20.43 5.56 -12.58
C ARG A 11 -19.17 6.35 -12.26
N ALA A 12 -19.29 7.65 -11.98
CA ALA A 12 -18.15 8.48 -11.59
C ALA A 12 -17.49 8.01 -10.29
N ARG A 13 -18.27 7.55 -9.29
CA ARG A 13 -17.74 6.98 -8.05
C ARG A 13 -17.06 5.63 -8.29
N ALA A 14 -17.62 4.80 -9.17
CA ALA A 14 -17.00 3.52 -9.54
C ALA A 14 -15.67 3.71 -10.26
N THR A 15 -15.55 4.71 -11.15
CA THR A 15 -14.28 5.02 -11.83
C THR A 15 -13.23 5.59 -10.88
N VAL A 16 -13.63 6.43 -9.91
CA VAL A 16 -12.71 6.92 -8.87
C VAL A 16 -12.23 5.78 -7.96
N ALA A 17 -13.14 4.89 -7.53
CA ALA A 17 -12.77 3.74 -6.72
C ALA A 17 -11.81 2.79 -7.48
N ALA A 18 -12.07 2.53 -8.76
CA ALA A 18 -11.18 1.72 -9.60
C ALA A 18 -9.81 2.38 -9.79
N ALA A 19 -9.75 3.69 -9.99
CA ALA A 19 -8.49 4.43 -10.12
C ALA A 19 -7.68 4.41 -8.81
N LEU A 20 -8.33 4.56 -7.66
CA LEU A 20 -7.68 4.46 -6.35
C LEU A 20 -7.16 3.04 -6.08
N ALA A 21 -7.95 2.02 -6.40
CA ALA A 21 -7.50 0.63 -6.29
C ALA A 21 -6.28 0.38 -7.18
N GLN A 22 -6.31 0.82 -8.43
CA GLN A 22 -5.20 0.67 -9.37
C GLN A 22 -3.94 1.42 -8.92
N ALA A 23 -4.09 2.66 -8.44
CA ALA A 23 -2.99 3.43 -7.86
C ALA A 23 -2.43 2.72 -6.62
N TRP A 24 -3.27 2.10 -5.80
CA TRP A 24 -2.83 1.32 -4.65
C TRP A 24 -2.10 0.03 -5.03
N HIS A 25 -2.50 -0.64 -6.12
CA HIS A 25 -1.76 -1.77 -6.68
C HIS A 25 -0.38 -1.36 -7.20
N ILE A 26 -0.30 -0.24 -7.92
CA ILE A 26 0.97 0.31 -8.42
C ILE A 26 1.85 0.73 -7.25
N ALA A 27 1.29 1.45 -6.28
CA ALA A 27 1.99 1.85 -5.07
C ALA A 27 2.52 0.65 -4.29
N ARG A 28 1.81 -0.49 -4.25
CA ARG A 28 2.34 -1.72 -3.64
C ARG A 28 3.47 -2.36 -4.44
N GLY A 29 3.45 -2.29 -5.76
CA GLY A 29 4.55 -2.77 -6.61
C GLY A 29 5.81 -1.91 -6.48
N VAL A 30 5.64 -0.59 -6.56
CA VAL A 30 6.72 0.40 -6.42
C VAL A 30 7.25 0.46 -4.98
N ALA A 31 6.37 0.30 -3.99
CA ALA A 31 6.79 0.14 -2.59
C ALA A 31 7.45 -1.21 -2.33
N GLY A 32 7.41 -2.16 -3.27
CA GLY A 32 8.24 -3.35 -3.21
C GLY A 32 9.70 -2.97 -3.44
N GLU A 33 10.02 -2.38 -4.58
CA GLU A 33 11.39 -1.95 -4.93
C GLU A 33 11.93 -0.81 -4.05
N HIS A 34 11.09 0.15 -3.67
CA HIS A 34 11.43 1.30 -2.80
C HIS A 34 10.99 1.10 -1.34
N ALA A 35 10.72 -0.14 -0.91
CA ALA A 35 10.23 -0.44 0.44
C ALA A 35 11.09 0.18 1.55
N TYR A 36 12.41 0.12 1.35
CA TYR A 36 13.38 0.61 2.30
C TYR A 36 13.44 2.15 2.33
N GLU A 37 13.36 2.82 1.19
CA GLU A 37 13.34 4.30 1.12
C GLU A 37 12.09 4.87 1.79
N ILE A 38 10.92 4.26 1.53
CA ILE A 38 9.66 4.63 2.19
C ILE A 38 9.77 4.42 3.70
N TYR A 39 10.39 3.31 4.14
CA TYR A 39 10.66 3.06 5.55
C TYR A 39 11.56 4.15 6.15
N LEU A 40 12.63 4.57 5.47
CA LEU A 40 13.52 5.63 5.94
C LEU A 40 12.79 6.98 6.07
N GLU A 41 11.98 7.36 5.08
CA GLU A 41 11.18 8.59 5.16
C GLU A 41 10.19 8.55 6.33
N HIS A 42 9.48 7.43 6.49
CA HIS A 42 8.56 7.24 7.60
C HIS A 42 9.28 7.26 8.94
N HIS A 43 10.44 6.59 9.03
CA HIS A 43 11.25 6.54 10.23
C HIS A 43 11.78 7.93 10.62
N ALA A 44 12.24 8.70 9.64
CA ALA A 44 12.71 10.08 9.87
C ALA A 44 11.58 10.99 10.38
N ARG A 45 10.34 10.79 9.90
CA ARG A 45 9.17 11.55 10.36
C ARG A 45 8.66 11.10 11.73
N THR A 46 8.62 9.80 11.99
CA THR A 46 8.00 9.20 13.18
C THR A 46 8.98 9.09 14.36
N HIS A 47 10.26 8.87 14.08
CA HIS A 47 11.32 8.65 15.08
C HIS A 47 12.53 9.55 14.82
N PRO A 48 12.40 10.88 15.00
CA PRO A 48 13.54 11.77 14.92
C PRO A 48 14.59 11.41 15.98
N GLY A 49 15.83 11.18 15.56
CA GLY A 49 16.96 10.90 16.46
C GLY A 49 17.21 9.42 16.78
N VAL A 50 16.37 8.50 16.29
CA VAL A 50 16.65 7.06 16.35
C VAL A 50 17.33 6.64 15.04
N PRO A 51 18.40 5.84 15.06
CA PRO A 51 18.98 5.29 13.83
C PRO A 51 17.99 4.31 13.19
N PRO A 52 17.72 4.39 11.88
CA PRO A 52 16.87 3.44 11.21
C PRO A 52 17.51 2.04 11.20
N MET A 53 16.67 1.03 11.07
CA MET A 53 17.11 -0.36 10.87
C MET A 53 17.89 -0.47 9.57
N GLY A 54 18.96 -1.28 9.55
CA GLY A 54 19.73 -1.51 8.34
C GLY A 54 18.93 -2.26 7.27
N GLU A 55 19.20 -1.96 6.00
CA GLU A 55 18.50 -2.51 4.83
C GLU A 55 18.33 -4.03 4.86
N ARG A 56 19.42 -4.76 5.14
CA ARG A 56 19.38 -6.23 5.22
C ARG A 56 18.47 -6.76 6.32
N GLU A 57 18.39 -6.06 7.44
CA GLU A 57 17.52 -6.45 8.56
C GLU A 57 16.06 -6.12 8.26
N PHE A 58 15.81 -4.99 7.62
CA PHE A 58 14.50 -4.63 7.10
C PHE A 58 13.98 -5.71 6.13
N TRP A 59 14.81 -6.14 5.17
CA TRP A 59 14.41 -7.17 4.20
C TRP A 59 14.14 -8.52 4.84
N ARG A 60 14.97 -8.96 5.79
CA ARG A 60 14.70 -10.19 6.55
C ARG A 60 13.35 -10.12 7.25
N ARG A 61 13.09 -9.04 8.00
CA ARG A 61 11.81 -8.85 8.69
C ARG A 61 10.62 -8.74 7.73
N HIS A 62 10.83 -8.13 6.56
CA HIS A 62 9.79 -7.97 5.54
C HIS A 62 9.42 -9.32 4.92
N VAL A 63 10.40 -10.15 4.60
CA VAL A 63 10.21 -11.52 4.11
C VAL A 63 9.62 -12.41 5.20
N ASP A 64 10.17 -12.37 6.41
CA ASP A 64 9.65 -13.14 7.55
C ASP A 64 8.20 -12.78 7.84
N ARG A 65 7.81 -11.51 7.71
CA ARG A 65 6.42 -11.09 7.85
C ARG A 65 5.55 -11.59 6.69
N GLY A 66 6.06 -11.58 5.46
CA GLY A 66 5.37 -12.17 4.31
C GLY A 66 5.18 -13.68 4.43
N ASP A 67 6.17 -14.39 4.97
CA ASP A 67 6.12 -15.84 5.20
C ASP A 67 5.30 -16.21 6.45
N THR A 68 5.32 -15.37 7.50
CA THR A 68 4.59 -15.58 8.77
C THR A 68 3.15 -15.05 8.73
N GLU A 69 2.80 -14.21 7.75
CA GLU A 69 1.41 -13.90 7.40
C GLU A 69 0.98 -14.70 6.14
N PRO A 70 0.87 -16.05 6.17
CA PRO A 70 0.25 -16.84 5.12
C PRO A 70 -1.28 -16.74 5.24
N GLY A 71 -1.79 -15.52 5.43
CA GLY A 71 -3.19 -15.20 5.59
C GLY A 71 -3.94 -15.45 4.29
N SER A 72 -4.26 -16.72 4.04
CA SER A 72 -5.42 -17.28 3.31
C SER A 72 -5.09 -18.65 2.69
N ARG A 73 -4.34 -19.53 3.36
CA ARG A 73 -4.46 -20.98 3.09
C ARG A 73 -5.27 -21.63 4.22
N CYS A 74 -6.54 -21.25 4.30
CA CYS A 74 -7.52 -22.17 4.82
C CYS A 74 -7.95 -23.06 3.65
N CYS A 75 -7.87 -24.36 3.89
CA CYS A 75 -8.33 -25.44 3.04
C CYS A 75 -9.75 -25.21 2.49
#